data_AF-A0A0R1XAF7-F1
#
_entry.id   AF-A0A0R1XAF7-F1
#
_cell.length_a   1.000
_cell.length_b   1.000
_cell.length_c   1.000
_cell.angle_alpha   90.00
_cell.angle_beta   90.00
_cell.angle_gamma   90.00
#
_symmetry.space_group_name_H-M   'P 1'
#
loop_
_entity.id
_entity.type
_entity.pdbx_description
1 polymer ?
#
loop_
_entity_poly.entity_id
_entity_poly.type
_entity_poly.pdbx_seq_one_letter_code
_entity_poly.pdbx_strand_id
1 'polypeptide(L)'
;MKNIFTNGEKQDIPAVLANKDHRAAVQRRLVADYPEMTVVAAKLNIPGPIKNNPAIKEFFIVGLNQLEHQWRQAGTLFYQKGQWLDAGTGPERFYLVKAAAPVVKAATTAFEEATASNRLFDLDVLVKENGQVRPLSRADSGQSARRCFVCGRPAKECGRSRRHSVAELQEAVNKLIVAALTAAHRSVVSDRLVQFAQRALLYEVMAWPKPGLVDPVEHGAHPDMDAFTFINSAVSLRRYLHQAAEVGMRANTDDYPLMFNELREFGKVAEQDMFAATRGVNTHKGAVFSLGILVMATAASWRKLGRVDLDDIQVVVKAALVDLVKDDLKKLPNAADETAGELQYRKYGLTGIRGEAQAGYPTVFQYGLPTMLETVGSWNTRIVQTLLTLARHTEDSTLIKRAGDPAILQWKDKQVDECLAAGGITTAAGRALLNDLEQEFSRRHLSLGGTADLIILTFFLTLVKEELANGLSNE
;
A
#
# COMPACT_ATOMS: atom_id res chain seq x y z
N MET A 1 -24.51 -4.14 2.00
CA MET A 1 -23.69 -3.40 2.99
C MET A 1 -23.97 -3.97 4.36
N LYS A 2 -22.92 -4.29 5.14
CA LYS A 2 -23.07 -4.76 6.53
C LYS A 2 -23.61 -3.59 7.36
N ASN A 3 -24.78 -3.74 7.97
CA ASN A 3 -25.32 -2.71 8.86
C ASN A 3 -24.56 -2.74 10.18
N ILE A 4 -23.78 -1.69 10.48
CA ILE A 4 -22.95 -1.64 11.70
C ILE A 4 -23.78 -1.65 12.98
N PHE A 5 -25.05 -1.25 12.93
CA PHE A 5 -25.94 -1.15 14.10
C PHE A 5 -26.60 -2.48 14.48
N THR A 6 -26.29 -3.61 13.81
CA THR A 6 -26.72 -4.93 14.28
C THR A 6 -25.90 -5.43 15.46
N ASN A 7 -24.75 -4.80 15.74
CA ASN A 7 -23.81 -5.18 16.78
C ASN A 7 -23.63 -4.05 17.79
N GLY A 8 -23.51 -4.39 19.08
CA GLY A 8 -23.28 -3.45 20.18
C GLY A 8 -24.39 -3.49 21.23
N GLU A 9 -24.13 -2.88 22.39
CA GLU A 9 -25.06 -2.88 23.52
C GLU A 9 -25.95 -1.65 23.51
N LYS A 10 -27.25 -1.85 23.72
CA LYS A 10 -28.21 -0.77 23.86
C LYS A 10 -27.97 -0.03 25.17
N GLN A 11 -27.85 1.29 25.10
CA GLN A 11 -27.70 2.14 26.26
C GLN A 11 -29.04 2.74 26.68
N ASP A 12 -29.28 2.77 27.98
CA ASP A 12 -30.42 3.46 28.58
C ASP A 12 -30.11 4.94 28.86
N ILE A 13 -31.15 5.70 29.19
CA ILE A 13 -31.03 7.14 29.46
C ILE A 13 -30.16 7.41 30.71
N PRO A 14 -30.31 6.68 31.84
CA PRO A 14 -29.45 6.84 33.01
C PRO A 14 -27.96 6.70 32.72
N ALA A 15 -27.53 5.67 31.98
CA ALA A 15 -26.13 5.47 31.63
C ALA A 15 -25.57 6.64 30.80
N VAL A 16 -26.36 7.15 29.85
CA VAL A 16 -25.98 8.31 29.02
C VAL A 16 -25.83 9.58 29.87
N LEU A 17 -26.73 9.80 30.84
CA LEU A 17 -26.65 10.93 31.76
C LEU A 17 -25.46 10.82 32.71
N ALA A 18 -25.23 9.66 33.32
CA ALA A 18 -24.09 9.41 34.19
C ALA A 18 -22.75 9.66 33.47
N ASN A 19 -22.62 9.18 32.22
CA ASN A 19 -21.43 9.45 31.41
C ASN A 19 -21.27 10.93 31.07
N LYS A 20 -22.37 11.66 30.82
CA LYS A 20 -22.33 13.11 30.59
C LYS A 20 -21.81 13.86 31.81
N ASP A 21 -22.24 13.49 33.01
CA ASP A 21 -21.78 14.12 34.25
C ASP A 21 -20.31 13.79 34.55
N HIS A 22 -19.91 12.53 34.33
CA HIS A 22 -18.51 12.12 34.44
C HIS A 22 -17.62 12.91 33.46
N ARG A 23 -18.05 13.03 32.19
CA ARG A 23 -17.37 13.87 31.19
C ARG A 23 -17.25 15.32 31.64
N ALA A 24 -18.33 15.92 32.12
CA ALA A 24 -18.30 17.32 32.59
C ALA A 24 -17.31 17.51 33.74
N ALA A 25 -17.19 16.54 34.66
CA ALA A 25 -16.21 16.57 35.73
C ALA A 25 -14.76 16.52 35.20
N VAL A 26 -14.47 15.61 34.26
CA VAL A 26 -13.14 15.54 33.63
C VAL A 26 -12.79 16.81 32.87
N GLN A 27 -13.74 17.34 32.09
CA GLN A 27 -13.57 18.59 31.34
C GLN A 27 -13.24 19.76 32.27
N ARG A 28 -14.00 19.93 33.37
CA ARG A 28 -13.73 20.99 34.36
C ARG A 28 -12.35 20.85 34.99
N ARG A 29 -11.96 19.63 35.35
CA ARG A 29 -10.65 19.35 35.91
C ARG A 29 -9.53 19.68 34.91
N LEU A 30 -9.62 19.22 33.67
CA LEU A 30 -8.57 19.49 32.66
C LEU A 30 -8.40 20.98 32.38
N VAL A 31 -9.49 21.76 32.32
CA VAL A 31 -9.41 23.22 32.13
C VAL A 31 -8.81 23.92 33.36
N ALA A 32 -9.04 23.40 34.57
CA ALA A 32 -8.46 23.95 35.79
C ALA A 32 -6.97 23.60 35.95
N ASP A 33 -6.60 22.35 35.67
CA ASP A 33 -5.24 21.82 35.84
C ASP A 33 -4.26 22.39 34.79
N TYR A 34 -4.76 22.83 33.62
CA TYR A 34 -3.93 23.27 32.48
C TYR A 34 -4.43 24.59 31.86
N PRO A 35 -4.35 25.73 32.57
CA PRO A 35 -4.89 27.01 32.11
C PRO A 35 -4.23 27.56 30.84
N GLU A 36 -2.98 27.19 30.57
CA GLU A 36 -2.20 27.59 29.38
C GLU A 36 -2.49 26.73 28.14
N MET A 37 -3.35 25.72 28.26
CA MET A 37 -3.67 24.77 27.19
C MET A 37 -5.15 24.81 26.86
N THR A 38 -5.49 24.70 25.58
CA THR A 38 -6.88 24.55 25.17
C THR A 38 -7.31 23.10 25.29
N VAL A 39 -8.40 22.83 26.02
CA VAL A 39 -8.95 21.48 26.13
C VAL A 39 -9.89 21.20 24.97
N VAL A 40 -9.71 20.06 24.30
CA VAL A 40 -10.63 19.54 23.29
C VAL A 40 -11.19 18.21 23.75
N ALA A 41 -12.52 18.11 23.82
CA ALA A 41 -13.21 16.84 24.06
C ALA A 41 -13.84 16.35 22.77
N ALA A 42 -13.43 15.16 22.33
CA ALA A 42 -13.89 14.52 21.10
C ALA A 42 -14.86 13.38 21.42
N LYS A 43 -15.97 13.33 20.68
CA LYS A 43 -16.95 12.22 20.71
C LYS A 43 -17.62 12.08 19.33
N LEU A 44 -18.51 11.11 19.18
CA LEU A 44 -19.33 10.94 17.98
C LEU A 44 -20.81 11.24 18.22
N ASN A 45 -21.45 11.87 17.24
CA ASN A 45 -22.89 12.09 17.17
C ASN A 45 -23.61 10.86 16.58
N ILE A 46 -23.65 9.76 17.34
CA ILE A 46 -24.30 8.51 16.92
C ILE A 46 -25.79 8.47 17.34
N PRO A 47 -26.73 8.30 16.40
CA PRO A 47 -28.16 8.22 16.68
C PRO A 47 -28.57 6.86 17.23
N GLY A 48 -29.62 6.84 18.04
CA GLY A 48 -30.20 5.61 18.58
C GLY A 48 -29.48 5.05 19.82
N PRO A 49 -29.88 3.83 20.24
CA PRO A 49 -29.45 3.23 21.50
C PRO A 49 -28.08 2.55 21.44
N ILE A 50 -27.63 2.12 20.26
CA ILE A 50 -26.31 1.53 20.06
C ILE A 50 -25.35 2.65 19.69
N LYS A 51 -24.48 3.03 20.64
CA LYS A 51 -23.57 4.17 20.49
C LYS A 51 -22.11 3.77 20.30
N ASN A 52 -21.80 2.50 20.56
CA ASN A 52 -20.45 1.97 20.39
C ASN A 52 -20.50 0.51 19.90
N ASN A 53 -19.53 0.16 19.08
CA ASN A 53 -19.22 -1.17 18.57
C ASN A 53 -17.84 -1.11 17.87
N PRO A 54 -17.28 -2.24 17.40
CA PRO A 54 -15.95 -2.23 16.77
C PRO A 54 -15.81 -1.23 15.60
N ALA A 55 -16.80 -1.12 14.72
CA ALA A 55 -16.74 -0.21 13.57
C ALA A 55 -16.82 1.27 13.96
N ILE A 56 -17.67 1.61 14.94
CA ILE A 56 -17.76 2.98 15.47
C ILE A 56 -16.46 3.37 16.17
N LYS A 57 -15.90 2.45 16.97
CA LYS A 57 -14.62 2.64 17.66
C LYS A 57 -13.47 2.84 16.69
N GLU A 58 -13.39 1.98 15.67
CA GLU A 58 -12.38 2.10 14.61
C GLU A 58 -12.50 3.43 13.86
N PHE A 59 -13.72 3.80 13.44
CA PHE A 59 -13.97 5.08 12.76
C PHE A 59 -13.55 6.27 13.62
N PHE A 60 -13.84 6.23 14.93
CA PHE A 60 -13.41 7.26 15.87
C PHE A 60 -11.88 7.39 15.92
N ILE A 61 -11.17 6.27 16.06
CA ILE A 61 -9.70 6.25 16.13
C ILE A 61 -9.10 6.76 14.82
N VAL A 62 -9.57 6.25 13.67
CA VAL A 62 -9.07 6.65 12.35
C VAL A 62 -9.26 8.15 12.11
N GLY A 63 -10.46 8.68 12.38
CA GLY A 63 -10.71 10.11 12.18
C GLY A 63 -9.92 10.99 13.15
N LEU A 64 -9.72 10.56 14.40
CA LEU A 64 -8.88 11.31 15.33
C LEU A 64 -7.40 11.26 14.97
N ASN A 65 -6.88 10.16 14.44
CA ASN A 65 -5.52 10.11 13.91
C ASN A 65 -5.32 11.09 12.74
N GLN A 66 -6.36 11.30 11.91
CA GLN A 66 -6.33 12.33 10.85
C GLN A 66 -6.31 13.76 11.42
N LEU A 67 -7.12 14.05 12.45
CA LEU A 67 -7.09 15.34 13.15
C LEU A 67 -5.71 15.59 13.79
N GLU A 68 -5.15 14.59 14.45
CA GLU A 68 -3.81 14.65 15.02
C GLU A 68 -2.74 14.90 13.96
N HIS A 69 -2.84 14.25 12.80
CA HIS A 69 -1.94 14.49 11.67
C HIS A 69 -2.05 15.94 11.17
N GLN A 70 -3.26 16.48 11.05
CA GLN A 70 -3.48 17.88 10.69
C GLN A 70 -2.82 18.85 11.70
N TRP A 71 -2.93 18.58 13.01
CA TRP A 71 -2.25 19.37 14.03
C TRP A 71 -0.73 19.26 13.94
N ARG A 72 -0.18 18.05 13.70
CA ARG A 72 1.27 17.85 13.50
C ARG A 72 1.79 18.62 12.28
N GLN A 73 1.08 18.56 11.15
CA GLN A 73 1.43 19.32 9.94
C GLN A 73 1.40 20.83 10.17
N ALA A 74 0.48 21.31 10.99
CA ALA A 74 0.40 22.73 11.39
C ALA A 74 1.40 23.12 12.49
N GLY A 75 2.29 22.22 12.92
CA GLY A 75 3.24 22.47 14.02
C GLY A 75 2.59 22.69 15.39
N THR A 76 1.32 22.30 15.55
CA THR A 76 0.56 22.49 16.79
C THR A 76 0.86 21.35 17.76
N LEU A 77 1.40 21.70 18.93
CA LEU A 77 1.67 20.74 19.99
C LEU A 77 0.38 20.33 20.70
N PHE A 78 0.16 19.03 20.88
CA PHE A 78 -0.96 18.50 21.63
C PHE A 78 -0.58 17.26 22.46
N TYR A 79 -1.39 16.97 23.47
CA TYR A 79 -1.25 15.80 24.34
C TYR A 79 -2.60 15.11 24.51
N GLN A 80 -2.63 13.79 24.36
CA GLN A 80 -3.78 12.98 24.75
C GLN A 80 -3.79 12.81 26.28
N LYS A 81 -4.83 13.30 26.97
CA LYS A 81 -4.94 13.21 28.45
C LYS A 81 -5.86 12.11 28.95
N GLY A 82 -6.71 11.55 28.09
CA GLY A 82 -7.57 10.43 28.44
C GLY A 82 -8.40 9.95 27.25
N GLN A 83 -8.84 8.70 27.30
CA GLN A 83 -9.77 8.14 26.32
C GLN A 83 -10.66 7.08 26.96
N TRP A 84 -11.90 6.98 26.47
CA TRP A 84 -12.89 6.01 26.87
C TRP A 84 -13.39 5.27 25.64
N LEU A 85 -12.53 4.43 25.04
CA LEU A 85 -12.81 3.83 23.73
C LEU A 85 -13.91 2.75 23.78
N ASP A 86 -14.05 2.07 24.92
CA ASP A 86 -14.97 0.93 25.08
C ASP A 86 -16.24 1.32 25.87
N ALA A 87 -16.46 2.61 26.13
CA ALA A 87 -17.68 3.07 26.79
C ALA A 87 -18.91 2.77 25.91
N GLY A 88 -19.90 2.07 26.46
CA GLY A 88 -21.13 1.71 25.71
C GLY A 88 -21.90 2.94 25.20
N THR A 89 -21.75 4.08 25.87
CA THR A 89 -22.34 5.39 25.52
C THR A 89 -21.65 6.09 24.34
N GLY A 90 -20.59 5.51 23.79
CA GLY A 90 -19.83 6.02 22.65
C GLY A 90 -18.38 6.31 23.02
N PRO A 91 -17.44 6.21 22.06
CA PRO A 91 -16.03 6.45 22.32
C PRO A 91 -15.76 7.95 22.54
N GLU A 92 -14.85 8.25 23.46
CA GLU A 92 -14.43 9.62 23.77
C GLU A 92 -12.91 9.75 23.90
N ARG A 93 -12.37 10.94 23.58
CA ARG A 93 -10.95 11.29 23.78
C ARG A 93 -10.81 12.74 24.18
N PHE A 94 -9.88 13.02 25.08
CA PHE A 94 -9.59 14.36 25.59
C PHE A 94 -8.16 14.77 25.25
N TYR A 95 -8.01 15.98 24.71
CA TYR A 95 -6.74 16.56 24.33
C TYR A 95 -6.45 17.86 25.10
N LEU A 96 -5.18 18.12 25.31
CA LEU A 96 -4.65 19.46 25.56
C LEU A 96 -3.93 19.93 24.32
N VAL A 97 -4.26 21.11 23.81
CA VAL A 97 -3.69 21.68 22.59
C VAL A 97 -3.05 23.01 22.94
N LYS A 98 -1.76 23.18 22.60
CA LYS A 98 -0.99 24.40 22.88
C LYS A 98 -1.23 25.44 21.77
N ALA A 99 -2.45 25.97 21.75
CA ALA A 99 -2.87 27.05 20.86
C ALA A 99 -4.09 27.77 21.47
N ALA A 100 -4.34 29.01 21.05
CA ALA A 100 -5.51 29.76 21.51
C ALA A 100 -6.83 29.09 21.10
N ALA A 101 -7.83 29.12 21.98
CA ALA A 101 -9.09 28.42 21.75
C ALA A 101 -9.80 28.74 20.42
N PRO A 102 -9.84 30.01 19.92
CA PRO A 102 -10.40 30.31 18.60
C PRO A 102 -9.64 29.63 17.45
N VAL A 103 -8.32 29.53 17.53
CA VAL A 103 -7.48 28.84 16.52
C VAL A 103 -7.77 27.36 16.52
N VAL A 104 -7.82 26.74 17.70
CA VAL A 104 -8.19 25.32 17.85
C VAL A 104 -9.60 25.07 17.34
N LYS A 105 -10.55 25.98 17.61
CA LYS A 105 -11.92 25.87 17.13
C LYS A 105 -12.03 25.97 15.60
N ALA A 106 -11.28 26.87 14.98
CA ALA A 106 -11.22 26.94 13.52
C ALA A 106 -10.67 25.64 12.92
N ALA A 107 -9.59 25.09 13.49
CA ALA A 107 -8.98 23.85 13.03
C ALA A 107 -9.91 22.63 13.18
N THR A 108 -10.59 22.49 14.33
CA THR A 108 -11.54 21.38 14.54
C THR A 108 -12.79 21.51 13.67
N THR A 109 -13.29 22.72 13.43
CA THR A 109 -14.39 22.91 12.47
C THR A 109 -13.96 22.56 11.05
N ALA A 110 -12.76 22.98 10.62
CA ALA A 110 -12.23 22.62 9.31
C ALA A 110 -12.15 21.09 9.14
N PHE A 111 -11.72 20.36 10.18
CA PHE A 111 -11.74 18.91 10.20
C PHE A 111 -13.17 18.33 10.07
N GLU A 112 -14.13 18.82 10.87
CA GLU A 112 -15.54 18.38 10.82
C GLU A 112 -16.17 18.57 9.44
N GLU A 113 -15.73 19.57 8.68
CA GLU A 113 -16.28 19.94 7.37
C GLU A 113 -15.49 19.37 6.18
N ALA A 114 -14.30 18.82 6.42
CA ALA A 114 -13.42 18.29 5.37
C ALA A 114 -14.06 17.14 4.57
N THR A 115 -14.82 16.26 5.23
CA THR A 115 -15.50 15.12 4.59
C THR A 115 -16.91 14.93 5.14
N ALA A 116 -17.76 14.24 4.36
CA ALA A 116 -19.13 13.97 4.79
C ALA A 116 -19.21 13.15 6.09
N SER A 117 -18.27 12.22 6.30
CA SER A 117 -18.18 11.40 7.51
C SER A 117 -17.65 12.18 8.71
N ASN A 118 -16.73 13.13 8.51
CA ASN A 118 -16.14 13.89 9.62
C ASN A 118 -17.15 14.74 10.39
N ARG A 119 -18.29 15.06 9.76
CA ARG A 119 -19.41 15.73 10.41
C ARG A 119 -20.03 14.92 11.56
N LEU A 120 -19.74 13.62 11.67
CA LEU A 120 -20.13 12.77 12.79
C LEU A 120 -19.33 13.07 14.05
N PHE A 121 -18.14 13.66 13.94
CA PHE A 121 -17.36 14.08 15.10
C PHE A 121 -18.01 15.29 15.76
N ASP A 122 -17.95 15.30 17.08
CA ASP A 122 -18.29 16.44 17.91
C ASP A 122 -17.04 16.84 18.69
N LEU A 123 -16.38 17.89 18.21
CA LEU A 123 -15.12 18.39 18.78
C LEU A 123 -15.40 19.65 19.61
N ASP A 124 -15.63 19.43 20.91
CA ASP A 124 -15.92 20.47 21.88
C ASP A 124 -14.61 21.13 22.34
N VAL A 125 -14.34 22.34 21.85
CA VAL A 125 -13.24 23.20 22.31
C VAL A 125 -13.70 23.99 23.51
N LEU A 126 -13.06 23.79 24.67
CA LEU A 126 -13.52 24.33 25.93
C LEU A 126 -12.80 25.63 26.29
N VAL A 127 -13.56 26.60 26.79
CA VAL A 127 -13.06 27.85 27.36
C VAL A 127 -13.61 28.06 28.75
N LYS A 128 -12.86 28.82 29.55
CA LYS A 128 -13.31 29.30 30.86
C LYS A 128 -13.79 30.74 30.71
N GLU A 129 -15.10 30.95 30.84
CA GLU A 129 -15.73 32.26 30.84
C GLU A 129 -16.56 32.44 32.11
N ASN A 130 -16.44 33.58 32.77
CA ASN A 130 -17.16 33.90 34.01
C ASN A 130 -17.04 32.79 35.09
N GLY A 131 -15.87 32.14 35.17
CA GLY A 131 -15.62 31.04 36.11
C GLY A 131 -16.24 29.70 35.72
N GLN A 132 -17.00 29.61 34.62
CA GLN A 132 -17.63 28.39 34.12
C GLN A 132 -16.91 27.85 32.89
N VAL A 133 -16.80 26.52 32.81
CA VAL A 133 -16.27 25.84 31.63
C VAL A 133 -17.40 25.60 30.65
N ARG A 134 -17.28 26.15 29.44
CA ARG A 134 -18.26 25.95 28.36
C ARG A 134 -17.57 25.65 27.02
N PRO A 135 -18.21 24.88 26.13
CA PRO A 135 -17.72 24.72 24.77
C PRO A 135 -17.93 26.02 23.97
N LEU A 136 -16.95 26.37 23.15
CA LEU A 136 -17.00 27.50 22.24
C LEU A 136 -17.96 27.16 21.09
N SER A 137 -19.00 27.98 20.93
CA SER A 137 -20.06 27.72 19.96
C SER A 137 -19.62 28.06 18.54
N ARG A 138 -20.27 27.47 17.53
CA ARG A 138 -20.02 27.85 16.13
C ARG A 138 -20.35 29.32 15.85
N ALA A 139 -21.40 29.86 16.49
CA ALA A 139 -21.78 31.26 16.36
C ALA A 139 -20.74 32.20 16.97
N ASP A 140 -20.13 31.78 18.09
CA ASP A 140 -19.05 32.52 18.77
C ASP A 140 -17.80 32.65 17.88
N SER A 141 -17.71 31.84 16.80
CA SER A 141 -16.62 31.85 15.80
C SER A 141 -17.06 32.29 14.41
N GLY A 142 -18.28 32.82 14.24
CA GLY A 142 -18.80 33.26 12.93
C GLY A 142 -19.08 32.14 11.92
N GLN A 143 -19.22 30.89 12.38
CA GLN A 143 -19.37 29.71 11.52
C GLN A 143 -20.83 29.32 11.28
N SER A 144 -21.10 28.70 10.12
CA SER A 144 -22.43 28.25 9.74
C SER A 144 -22.94 27.07 10.61
N ALA A 145 -24.27 26.96 10.73
CA ALA A 145 -24.90 25.88 11.48
C ALA A 145 -24.64 24.50 10.84
N ARG A 146 -24.46 23.46 11.67
CA ARG A 146 -24.30 22.08 11.18
C ARG A 146 -25.50 21.68 10.32
N ARG A 147 -25.24 21.06 9.17
CA ARG A 147 -26.26 20.49 8.28
C ARG A 147 -26.66 19.10 8.76
N CYS A 148 -27.88 18.68 8.45
CA CYS A 148 -28.38 17.33 8.67
C CYS A 148 -27.70 16.35 7.69
N PHE A 149 -27.38 15.14 8.14
CA PHE A 149 -26.76 14.10 7.31
C PHE A 149 -27.74 13.49 6.30
N VAL A 150 -29.06 13.60 6.55
CA VAL A 150 -30.10 13.01 5.69
C VAL A 150 -30.59 14.02 4.64
N CYS A 151 -30.96 15.23 5.05
CA CYS A 151 -31.61 16.20 4.15
C CYS A 151 -30.84 17.53 3.94
N GLY A 152 -29.66 17.70 4.53
CA GLY A 152 -28.84 18.91 4.36
C GLY A 152 -29.33 20.19 5.04
N ARG A 153 -30.57 20.22 5.56
CA ARG A 153 -31.14 21.35 6.34
C ARG A 153 -30.40 21.57 7.66
N PRO A 154 -30.56 22.70 8.36
CA PRO A 154 -29.97 22.89 9.69
C PRO A 154 -30.31 21.73 10.64
N ALA A 155 -29.29 21.08 11.20
CA ALA A 155 -29.43 19.86 11.99
C ALA A 155 -30.25 20.09 13.28
N LYS A 156 -30.11 21.27 13.90
CA LYS A 156 -30.89 21.64 15.10
C LYS A 156 -32.39 21.67 14.82
N GLU A 157 -32.82 22.15 13.67
CA GLU A 157 -34.23 22.17 13.28
C GLU A 157 -34.76 20.75 13.09
N CYS A 158 -34.01 19.91 12.35
CA CYS A 158 -34.40 18.52 12.11
C CYS A 158 -34.49 17.71 13.41
N GLY A 159 -33.57 17.95 14.36
CA GLY A 159 -33.59 17.32 15.67
C GLY A 159 -34.79 17.74 16.51
N ARG A 160 -35.13 19.04 16.54
CA ARG A 160 -36.30 19.56 17.27
C ARG A 160 -37.61 19.03 16.70
N SER A 161 -37.73 19.00 15.37
CA SER A 161 -38.94 18.53 14.70
C SER A 161 -39.03 17.00 14.55
N ARG A 162 -38.02 16.26 15.05
CA ARG A 162 -37.86 14.80 14.84
C ARG A 162 -38.14 14.39 13.39
N ARG A 163 -37.59 15.15 12.44
CA ARG A 163 -37.93 15.03 11.01
C ARG A 163 -37.60 13.66 10.43
N HIS A 164 -36.60 12.99 10.99
CA HIS A 164 -36.12 11.69 10.56
C HIS A 164 -36.26 10.70 11.71
N SER A 165 -36.66 9.49 11.37
CA SER A 165 -36.64 8.36 12.29
C SER A 165 -35.22 7.99 12.70
N VAL A 166 -35.08 7.28 13.82
CA VAL A 166 -33.78 6.73 14.24
C VAL A 166 -33.21 5.79 13.19
N ALA A 167 -34.05 5.01 12.53
CA ALA A 167 -33.65 4.08 11.48
C ALA A 167 -33.05 4.81 10.26
N GLU A 168 -33.69 5.88 9.77
CA GLU A 168 -33.15 6.70 8.66
C GLU A 168 -31.81 7.35 9.02
N LEU A 169 -31.67 7.83 10.26
CA LEU A 169 -30.41 8.40 10.75
C LEU A 169 -29.32 7.33 10.84
N GLN A 170 -29.64 6.15 11.38
CA GLN A 170 -28.69 5.03 11.46
C GLN A 170 -28.25 4.56 10.07
N GLU A 171 -29.16 4.49 9.09
CA GLU A 171 -28.79 4.13 7.72
C GLU A 171 -27.85 5.16 7.08
N ALA A 172 -28.10 6.45 7.28
CA ALA A 172 -27.19 7.50 6.82
C ALA A 172 -25.81 7.42 7.48
N VAL A 173 -25.75 7.21 8.80
CA VAL A 173 -24.50 7.06 9.55
C VAL A 173 -23.74 5.80 9.13
N ASN A 174 -24.45 4.68 8.91
CA ASN A 174 -23.88 3.43 8.43
C ASN A 174 -23.14 3.64 7.10
N LYS A 175 -23.78 4.30 6.12
CA LYS A 175 -23.14 4.61 4.83
C LYS A 175 -21.89 5.47 4.98
N LEU A 176 -21.94 6.49 5.82
CA LEU A 176 -20.80 7.40 6.06
C LEU A 176 -19.62 6.66 6.70
N ILE A 177 -19.87 5.88 7.75
CA ILE A 177 -18.83 5.15 8.47
C ILE A 177 -18.22 4.06 7.57
N VAL A 178 -19.04 3.26 6.90
CA VAL A 178 -18.56 2.18 6.02
C VAL A 178 -17.72 2.75 4.87
N ALA A 179 -18.17 3.84 4.24
CA ALA A 179 -17.41 4.47 3.16
C ALA A 179 -16.07 5.03 3.65
N ALA A 180 -16.05 5.69 4.81
CA ALA A 180 -14.84 6.25 5.40
C ALA A 180 -13.82 5.16 5.79
N LEU A 181 -14.27 4.09 6.44
CA LEU A 181 -13.40 2.96 6.79
C LEU A 181 -12.88 2.24 5.55
N THR A 182 -13.73 2.02 4.54
CA THR A 182 -13.30 1.42 3.27
C THR A 182 -12.22 2.26 2.59
N ALA A 183 -12.38 3.58 2.55
CA ALA A 183 -11.38 4.48 1.99
C ALA A 183 -10.06 4.46 2.80
N ALA A 184 -10.15 4.48 4.13
CA ALA A 184 -8.99 4.40 5.01
C ALA A 184 -8.22 3.08 4.82
N HIS A 185 -8.93 1.95 4.79
CA HIS A 185 -8.31 0.64 4.55
C HIS A 185 -7.62 0.57 3.20
N ARG A 186 -8.25 1.06 2.13
CA ARG A 186 -7.62 1.13 0.80
C ARG A 186 -6.35 1.97 0.78
N SER A 187 -6.35 3.10 1.49
CA SER A 187 -5.15 3.95 1.62
C SER A 187 -4.00 3.19 2.30
N VAL A 188 -4.27 2.56 3.45
CA VAL A 188 -3.25 1.80 4.19
C VAL A 188 -2.69 0.66 3.35
N VAL A 189 -3.56 -0.10 2.66
CA VAL A 189 -3.08 -1.18 1.78
C VAL A 189 -2.25 -0.63 0.64
N SER A 190 -2.67 0.45 -0.02
CA SER A 190 -1.91 1.06 -1.10
C SER A 190 -0.50 1.46 -0.64
N ASP A 191 -0.40 2.12 0.51
CA ASP A 191 0.88 2.52 1.09
C ASP A 191 1.77 1.32 1.40
N ARG A 192 1.21 0.22 1.94
CA ARG A 192 1.96 -1.02 2.19
C ARG A 192 2.43 -1.68 0.90
N LEU A 193 1.59 -1.76 -0.15
CA LEU A 193 1.99 -2.31 -1.44
C LEU A 193 3.14 -1.51 -2.07
N VAL A 194 3.10 -0.18 -1.99
CA VAL A 194 4.20 0.67 -2.46
C VAL A 194 5.49 0.38 -1.68
N GLN A 195 5.40 0.26 -0.35
CA GLN A 195 6.55 -0.07 0.49
C GLN A 195 7.13 -1.45 0.15
N PHE A 196 6.30 -2.47 -0.05
CA PHE A 196 6.76 -3.80 -0.43
C PHE A 196 7.41 -3.81 -1.81
N ALA A 197 6.85 -3.08 -2.77
CA ALA A 197 7.43 -2.98 -4.11
C ALA A 197 8.79 -2.27 -4.09
N GLN A 198 8.95 -1.18 -3.33
CA GLN A 198 10.26 -0.55 -3.16
C GLN A 198 11.26 -1.45 -2.43
N ARG A 199 10.83 -2.16 -1.38
CA ARG A 199 11.67 -3.15 -0.69
C ARG A 199 12.11 -4.27 -1.61
N ALA A 200 11.24 -4.75 -2.49
CA ALA A 200 11.56 -5.79 -3.46
C ALA A 200 12.67 -5.34 -4.43
N LEU A 201 12.60 -4.11 -4.94
CA LEU A 201 13.66 -3.52 -5.78
C LEU A 201 15.00 -3.43 -5.02
N LEU A 202 14.96 -3.04 -3.75
CA LEU A 202 16.17 -2.94 -2.93
C LEU A 202 16.72 -4.30 -2.51
N TYR A 203 15.88 -5.28 -2.23
CA TYR A 203 16.31 -6.64 -1.86
C TYR A 203 17.00 -7.35 -3.02
N GLU A 204 16.60 -7.07 -4.26
CA GLU A 204 17.28 -7.58 -5.44
C GLU A 204 18.77 -7.27 -5.39
N VAL A 205 19.17 -6.01 -5.21
CA VAL A 205 20.58 -5.61 -5.26
C VAL A 205 21.40 -5.95 -4.02
N MET A 206 20.78 -6.43 -2.94
CA MET A 206 21.45 -6.59 -1.64
C MET A 206 21.99 -8.00 -1.34
N ALA A 207 21.77 -8.97 -2.23
CA ALA A 207 22.24 -10.34 -2.05
C ALA A 207 23.47 -10.66 -2.89
N TRP A 208 24.32 -11.57 -2.40
CA TRP A 208 25.55 -12.04 -3.04
C TRP A 208 25.84 -13.50 -2.63
N PRO A 209 26.28 -14.41 -3.52
CA PRO A 209 26.62 -14.20 -4.94
C PRO A 209 25.39 -14.17 -5.84
N LYS A 210 25.44 -13.37 -6.93
CA LYS A 210 24.36 -13.28 -7.92
C LYS A 210 24.92 -13.25 -9.35
N PRO A 211 25.18 -14.43 -9.95
CA PRO A 211 25.79 -14.53 -11.27
C PRO A 211 25.12 -13.66 -12.34
N GLY A 212 25.87 -12.73 -12.93
CA GLY A 212 25.41 -11.88 -14.03
C GLY A 212 24.50 -10.72 -13.63
N LEU A 213 24.39 -10.42 -12.34
CA LEU A 213 23.62 -9.30 -11.78
C LEU A 213 24.55 -8.34 -11.02
N VAL A 214 24.00 -7.21 -10.59
CA VAL A 214 24.71 -6.23 -9.76
C VAL A 214 24.46 -6.56 -8.30
N ASP A 215 25.49 -6.56 -7.47
CA ASP A 215 25.38 -6.75 -6.03
C ASP A 215 26.34 -5.82 -5.25
N PRO A 216 26.36 -5.85 -3.91
CA PRO A 216 27.19 -4.94 -3.13
C PRO A 216 28.69 -5.29 -3.14
N VAL A 217 29.06 -6.48 -3.61
CA VAL A 217 30.43 -6.99 -3.64
C VAL A 217 31.03 -6.78 -5.04
N GLU A 218 30.31 -7.11 -6.10
CA GLU A 218 30.74 -6.90 -7.48
C GLU A 218 29.60 -6.54 -8.45
N HIS A 219 30.01 -6.04 -9.62
CA HIS A 219 29.13 -5.74 -10.74
C HIS A 219 29.85 -5.98 -12.07
N GLY A 220 30.73 -6.99 -12.15
CA GLY A 220 31.62 -7.22 -13.30
C GLY A 220 30.87 -7.42 -14.63
N ALA A 221 29.69 -8.02 -14.58
CA ALA A 221 28.82 -8.14 -15.74
C ALA A 221 28.18 -6.80 -16.20
N HIS A 222 28.15 -5.78 -15.35
CA HIS A 222 27.51 -4.48 -15.61
C HIS A 222 28.43 -3.33 -15.16
N PRO A 223 29.44 -2.96 -15.97
CA PRO A 223 30.34 -1.86 -15.64
C PRO A 223 29.66 -0.48 -15.65
N ASP A 224 28.43 -0.40 -16.16
CA ASP A 224 27.61 0.81 -16.28
C ASP A 224 26.73 1.11 -15.07
N MET A 225 26.58 0.18 -14.12
CA MET A 225 25.75 0.37 -12.92
C MET A 225 26.30 -0.35 -11.70
N ASP A 226 25.97 0.18 -10.52
CA ASP A 226 26.36 -0.33 -9.21
C ASP A 226 25.16 -0.32 -8.24
N ALA A 227 25.38 -0.77 -7.00
CA ALA A 227 24.33 -0.79 -5.98
C ALA A 227 23.70 0.58 -5.69
N PHE A 228 24.47 1.67 -5.80
CA PHE A 228 23.94 3.03 -5.61
C PHE A 228 23.03 3.46 -6.76
N THR A 229 23.34 3.03 -7.99
CA THR A 229 22.48 3.22 -9.16
C THR A 229 21.13 2.53 -8.97
N PHE A 230 21.13 1.31 -8.41
CA PHE A 230 19.90 0.59 -8.05
C PHE A 230 19.09 1.32 -6.98
N ILE A 231 19.74 1.83 -5.92
CA ILE A 231 19.06 2.62 -4.88
C ILE A 231 18.40 3.87 -5.49
N ASN A 232 19.12 4.63 -6.32
CA ASN A 232 18.60 5.82 -6.97
C ASN A 232 17.38 5.49 -7.85
N SER A 233 17.46 4.39 -8.60
CA SER A 233 16.34 3.90 -9.40
C SER A 233 15.14 3.47 -8.55
N ALA A 234 15.34 2.68 -7.49
CA ALA A 234 14.24 2.21 -6.64
C ALA A 234 13.51 3.36 -5.92
N VAL A 235 14.22 4.42 -5.56
CA VAL A 235 13.63 5.61 -4.93
C VAL A 235 12.85 6.44 -5.95
N SER A 236 13.34 6.60 -7.18
CA SER A 236 12.63 7.39 -8.21
C SER A 236 11.27 6.79 -8.61
N LEU A 237 11.15 5.46 -8.51
CA LEU A 237 9.93 4.73 -8.89
C LEU A 237 8.78 4.81 -7.88
N ARG A 238 8.97 5.41 -6.69
CA ARG A 238 7.93 5.48 -5.63
C ARG A 238 6.59 6.03 -6.13
N ARG A 239 6.62 7.11 -6.91
CA ARG A 239 5.42 7.76 -7.45
C ARG A 239 4.66 6.82 -8.38
N TYR A 240 5.37 6.17 -9.29
CA TYR A 240 4.80 5.20 -10.21
C TYR A 240 4.14 4.02 -9.49
N LEU A 241 4.81 3.47 -8.47
CA LEU A 241 4.27 2.38 -7.66
C LEU A 241 2.97 2.80 -6.94
N HIS A 242 2.88 4.05 -6.47
CA HIS A 242 1.65 4.59 -5.90
C HIS A 242 0.53 4.68 -6.95
N GLN A 243 0.83 5.18 -8.14
CA GLN A 243 -0.12 5.24 -9.24
C GLN A 243 -0.63 3.84 -9.63
N ALA A 244 0.25 2.83 -9.65
CA ALA A 244 -0.12 1.45 -9.90
C ALA A 244 -1.11 0.91 -8.85
N ALA A 245 -0.83 1.15 -7.56
CA ALA A 245 -1.72 0.76 -6.47
C ALA A 245 -3.07 1.49 -6.56
N GLU A 246 -3.07 2.80 -6.86
CA GLU A 246 -4.28 3.60 -7.02
C GLU A 246 -5.16 3.09 -8.15
N VAL A 247 -4.59 2.78 -9.32
CA VAL A 247 -5.32 2.19 -10.45
C VAL A 247 -6.03 0.92 -10.02
N GLY A 248 -5.33 0.02 -9.30
CA GLY A 248 -5.92 -1.20 -8.75
C GLY A 248 -6.99 -0.95 -7.67
N MET A 249 -6.91 0.15 -6.90
CA MET A 249 -7.88 0.44 -5.83
C MET A 249 -9.17 1.14 -6.28
N ARG A 250 -9.26 1.62 -7.53
CA ARG A 250 -10.42 2.38 -8.03
C ARG A 250 -11.70 1.55 -8.09
N ALA A 251 -12.74 1.98 -7.39
CA ALA A 251 -13.97 1.20 -7.20
C ALA A 251 -14.82 0.92 -8.45
N ASN A 252 -14.59 1.61 -9.57
CA ASN A 252 -15.59 1.78 -10.62
C ASN A 252 -15.37 0.97 -11.90
N THR A 253 -14.29 0.19 -12.01
CA THR A 253 -14.09 -0.69 -13.17
C THR A 253 -13.41 -1.99 -12.73
N ASP A 254 -13.91 -3.14 -13.17
CA ASP A 254 -13.16 -4.40 -13.27
C ASP A 254 -12.66 -4.60 -14.72
N ASP A 255 -12.53 -3.48 -15.45
CA ASP A 255 -11.95 -3.43 -16.80
C ASP A 255 -10.43 -3.45 -16.68
N TYR A 256 -9.89 -4.65 -16.45
CA TYR A 256 -8.46 -4.86 -16.26
C TYR A 256 -7.61 -4.46 -17.48
N PRO A 257 -8.05 -4.67 -18.74
CA PRO A 257 -7.34 -4.14 -19.90
C PRO A 257 -7.22 -2.61 -19.88
N LEU A 258 -8.28 -1.89 -19.52
CA LEU A 258 -8.22 -0.43 -19.40
C LEU A 258 -7.26 0.01 -18.28
N MET A 259 -7.28 -0.68 -17.14
CA MET A 259 -6.33 -0.41 -16.05
C MET A 259 -4.89 -0.59 -16.49
N PHE A 260 -4.59 -1.67 -17.21
CA PHE A 260 -3.27 -1.92 -17.74
C PHE A 260 -2.84 -0.84 -18.74
N ASN A 261 -3.74 -0.41 -19.63
CA ASN A 261 -3.44 0.68 -20.57
C ASN A 261 -3.12 2.00 -19.85
N GLU A 262 -3.85 2.35 -18.79
CA GLU A 262 -3.52 3.51 -17.97
C GLU A 262 -2.16 3.34 -17.28
N LEU A 263 -1.89 2.16 -16.70
CA LEU A 263 -0.62 1.84 -16.07
C LEU A 263 0.55 1.97 -17.06
N ARG A 264 0.39 1.57 -18.33
CA ARG A 264 1.42 1.73 -19.37
C ARG A 264 1.82 3.18 -19.58
N GLU A 265 0.87 4.12 -19.55
CA GLU A 265 1.19 5.54 -19.68
C GLU A 265 1.98 6.06 -18.48
N PHE A 266 1.64 5.62 -17.26
CA PHE A 266 2.46 5.91 -16.08
C PHE A 266 3.85 5.24 -16.16
N GLY A 267 3.93 4.03 -16.69
CA GLY A 267 5.18 3.29 -16.87
C GLY A 267 6.15 4.01 -17.80
N LYS A 268 5.68 4.63 -18.89
CA LYS A 268 6.51 5.44 -19.79
C LYS A 268 7.18 6.62 -19.06
N VAL A 269 6.44 7.29 -18.19
CA VAL A 269 6.97 8.39 -17.36
C VAL A 269 7.95 7.82 -16.33
N ALA A 270 7.62 6.70 -15.69
CA ALA A 270 8.48 6.03 -14.73
C ALA A 270 9.83 5.60 -15.32
N GLU A 271 9.85 5.13 -16.57
CA GLU A 271 11.09 4.84 -17.30
C GLU A 271 11.94 6.09 -17.48
N GLN A 272 11.35 7.23 -17.82
CA GLN A 272 12.08 8.51 -17.95
C GLN A 272 12.64 8.97 -16.61
N ASP A 273 11.85 8.90 -15.53
CA ASP A 273 12.27 9.25 -14.18
C ASP A 273 13.41 8.34 -13.70
N MET A 274 13.34 7.04 -14.02
CA MET A 274 14.42 6.08 -13.79
C MET A 274 15.68 6.48 -14.54
N PHE A 275 15.61 6.67 -15.86
CA PHE A 275 16.78 7.05 -16.67
C PHE A 275 17.41 8.36 -16.20
N ALA A 276 16.60 9.34 -15.79
CA ALA A 276 17.11 10.58 -15.23
C ALA A 276 17.88 10.34 -13.92
N ALA A 277 17.34 9.53 -13.01
CA ALA A 277 17.97 9.19 -11.73
C ALA A 277 19.25 8.35 -11.89
N THR A 278 19.35 7.56 -12.96
CA THR A 278 20.46 6.64 -13.24
C THR A 278 21.41 7.14 -14.31
N ARG A 279 21.32 8.42 -14.71
CA ARG A 279 22.18 9.04 -15.74
C ARG A 279 22.16 8.29 -17.09
N GLY A 280 20.98 7.78 -17.47
CA GLY A 280 20.74 7.09 -18.74
C GLY A 280 20.93 5.57 -18.68
N VAL A 281 21.22 4.99 -17.51
CA VAL A 281 21.43 3.54 -17.37
C VAL A 281 20.11 2.79 -17.18
N ASN A 282 19.96 1.66 -17.86
CA ASN A 282 18.76 0.82 -17.78
C ASN A 282 18.82 -0.11 -16.56
N THR A 283 18.44 0.40 -15.39
CA THR A 283 18.55 -0.34 -14.13
C THR A 283 17.34 -1.21 -13.81
N HIS A 284 16.12 -0.72 -14.06
CA HIS A 284 14.87 -1.40 -13.67
C HIS A 284 13.76 -1.32 -14.74
N LYS A 285 14.06 -1.14 -16.02
CA LYS A 285 12.99 -1.01 -17.05
C LYS A 285 12.07 -2.22 -17.11
N GLY A 286 12.60 -3.43 -17.02
CA GLY A 286 11.81 -4.66 -16.99
C GLY A 286 10.95 -4.76 -15.73
N ALA A 287 11.52 -4.40 -14.57
CA ALA A 287 10.81 -4.32 -13.31
C ALA A 287 9.71 -3.25 -13.31
N VAL A 288 9.88 -2.08 -13.95
CA VAL A 288 8.81 -1.07 -14.09
C VAL A 288 7.56 -1.69 -14.71
N PHE A 289 7.74 -2.45 -15.79
CA PHE A 289 6.64 -3.17 -16.43
C PHE A 289 6.02 -4.20 -15.49
N SER A 290 6.83 -5.16 -15.03
CA SER A 290 6.32 -6.33 -14.33
C SER A 290 5.82 -6.05 -12.90
N LEU A 291 6.57 -5.27 -12.14
CA LEU A 291 6.23 -4.93 -10.75
C LEU A 291 5.01 -4.01 -10.71
N GLY A 292 4.90 -3.05 -11.63
CA GLY A 292 3.72 -2.20 -11.73
C GLY A 292 2.44 -3.01 -11.95
N ILE A 293 2.48 -3.98 -12.87
CA ILE A 293 1.35 -4.89 -13.14
C ILE A 293 0.97 -5.64 -11.88
N LEU A 294 1.96 -6.20 -11.18
CA LEU A 294 1.70 -7.02 -9.99
C LEU A 294 1.18 -6.18 -8.82
N VAL A 295 1.67 -4.94 -8.63
CA VAL A 295 1.14 -4.00 -7.64
C VAL A 295 -0.32 -3.65 -7.95
N MET A 296 -0.62 -3.31 -9.20
CA MET A 296 -1.98 -3.01 -9.66
C MET A 296 -2.91 -4.22 -9.45
N ALA A 297 -2.50 -5.41 -9.89
CA ALA A 297 -3.29 -6.63 -9.75
C ALA A 297 -3.52 -7.01 -8.28
N THR A 298 -2.50 -6.86 -7.42
CA THR A 298 -2.62 -7.08 -5.97
C THR A 298 -3.61 -6.11 -5.33
N ALA A 299 -3.54 -4.83 -5.69
CA ALA A 299 -4.48 -3.83 -5.21
C ALA A 299 -5.93 -4.13 -5.66
N ALA A 300 -6.13 -4.51 -6.92
CA ALA A 300 -7.45 -4.86 -7.45
C ALA A 300 -8.04 -6.12 -6.82
N SER A 301 -7.22 -7.16 -6.66
CA SER A 301 -7.62 -8.39 -5.96
C SER A 301 -8.01 -8.11 -4.51
N TRP A 302 -7.19 -7.38 -3.77
CA TRP A 302 -7.48 -7.01 -2.39
C TRP A 302 -8.73 -6.14 -2.28
N ARG A 303 -8.92 -5.17 -3.17
CA ARG A 303 -10.13 -4.32 -3.23
C ARG A 303 -11.40 -5.15 -3.37
N LYS A 304 -11.36 -6.18 -4.21
CA LYS A 304 -12.49 -7.08 -4.51
C LYS A 304 -12.78 -8.04 -3.35
N LEU A 305 -11.74 -8.62 -2.74
CA LEU A 305 -11.86 -9.71 -1.77
C LEU A 305 -11.77 -9.27 -0.31
N GLY A 306 -11.22 -8.09 -0.04
CA GLY A 306 -10.90 -7.59 1.31
C GLY A 306 -9.76 -8.35 2.00
N ARG A 307 -9.02 -9.19 1.28
CA ARG A 307 -7.91 -10.02 1.77
C ARG A 307 -6.92 -10.31 0.65
N VAL A 308 -5.72 -10.74 1.02
CA VAL A 308 -4.73 -11.25 0.06
C VAL A 308 -5.19 -12.61 -0.47
N ASP A 309 -5.11 -12.80 -1.78
CA ASP A 309 -5.42 -14.04 -2.47
C ASP A 309 -4.49 -14.18 -3.70
N LEU A 310 -3.52 -15.09 -3.63
CA LEU A 310 -2.51 -15.26 -4.67
C LEU A 310 -3.09 -15.78 -5.99
N ASP A 311 -4.16 -16.56 -5.92
CA ASP A 311 -4.79 -17.13 -7.11
C ASP A 311 -5.61 -16.06 -7.84
N ASP A 312 -6.37 -15.24 -7.11
CA ASP A 312 -7.11 -14.12 -7.70
C ASP A 312 -6.15 -13.05 -8.26
N ILE A 313 -4.97 -12.83 -7.66
CA ILE A 313 -3.92 -11.97 -8.25
C ILE A 313 -3.52 -12.47 -9.64
N GLN A 314 -3.24 -13.77 -9.81
CA GLN A 314 -2.92 -14.33 -11.14
C GLN A 314 -4.08 -14.17 -12.13
N VAL A 315 -5.32 -14.35 -11.67
CA VAL A 315 -6.52 -14.16 -12.51
C VAL A 315 -6.59 -12.71 -13.00
N VAL A 316 -6.37 -11.74 -12.12
CA VAL A 316 -6.36 -10.32 -12.49
C VAL A 316 -5.24 -10.00 -13.48
N VAL A 317 -4.02 -10.52 -13.26
CA VAL A 317 -2.90 -10.34 -14.21
C VAL A 317 -3.26 -10.88 -15.60
N LYS A 318 -3.75 -12.11 -15.69
CA LYS A 318 -4.15 -12.74 -16.97
C LYS A 318 -5.25 -11.94 -17.67
N ALA A 319 -6.24 -11.47 -16.91
CA ALA A 319 -7.34 -10.68 -17.45
C ALA A 319 -6.87 -9.29 -17.94
N ALA A 320 -5.90 -8.67 -17.27
CA ALA A 320 -5.32 -7.40 -17.66
C ALA A 320 -4.51 -7.49 -18.96
N LEU A 321 -3.93 -8.67 -19.25
CA LEU A 321 -2.93 -8.87 -20.30
C LEU A 321 -3.37 -9.79 -21.43
N VAL A 322 -4.67 -10.06 -21.57
CA VAL A 322 -5.25 -11.11 -22.45
C VAL A 322 -4.71 -11.16 -23.88
N ASP A 323 -4.41 -10.00 -24.48
CA ASP A 323 -3.90 -9.88 -25.86
C ASP A 323 -2.47 -9.31 -25.94
N LEU A 324 -1.74 -9.21 -24.81
CA LEU A 324 -0.45 -8.52 -24.73
C LEU A 324 0.55 -9.00 -25.79
N VAL A 325 0.78 -10.31 -25.90
CA VAL A 325 1.72 -10.89 -26.87
C VAL A 325 1.27 -10.61 -28.30
N LYS A 326 -0.04 -10.66 -28.57
CA LYS A 326 -0.57 -10.38 -29.91
C LYS A 326 -0.40 -8.90 -30.26
N ASP A 327 -0.69 -8.00 -29.34
CA ASP A 327 -0.65 -6.57 -29.60
C ASP A 327 0.76 -6.01 -29.63
N ASP A 328 1.65 -6.45 -28.74
CA ASP A 328 3.02 -5.95 -28.64
C ASP A 328 4.01 -6.68 -29.57
N LEU A 329 3.83 -7.99 -29.82
CA LEU A 329 4.83 -8.79 -30.54
C LEU A 329 4.41 -9.23 -31.96
N LYS A 330 3.11 -9.24 -32.30
CA LYS A 330 2.66 -9.57 -33.67
C LYS A 330 2.47 -8.35 -34.58
N LYS A 331 2.28 -7.15 -34.03
CA LYS A 331 2.22 -5.89 -34.79
C LYS A 331 3.59 -5.22 -34.75
N LEU A 332 4.55 -5.75 -35.50
CA LEU A 332 5.93 -5.26 -35.46
C LEU A 332 6.04 -3.86 -36.15
N PRO A 333 6.65 -2.86 -35.49
CA PRO A 333 7.00 -1.60 -36.13
C PRO A 333 8.11 -1.80 -37.18
N ASN A 334 8.44 -0.75 -37.94
CA ASN A 334 9.62 -0.74 -38.82
C ASN A 334 10.88 -1.17 -38.04
N ALA A 335 11.75 -1.96 -38.69
CA ALA A 335 12.90 -2.63 -38.08
C ALA A 335 13.94 -1.73 -37.36
N ALA A 336 13.82 -0.40 -37.45
CA ALA A 336 14.76 0.55 -36.87
C ALA A 336 14.58 0.77 -35.35
N ASP A 337 13.40 0.46 -34.79
CA ASP A 337 13.05 0.75 -33.39
C ASP A 337 12.69 -0.52 -32.56
N GLU A 338 13.06 -1.72 -33.03
CA GLU A 338 12.73 -2.99 -32.35
C GLU A 338 13.40 -3.11 -30.97
N THR A 339 12.62 -3.46 -29.94
CA THR A 339 13.19 -3.83 -28.63
C THR A 339 13.89 -5.19 -28.70
N ALA A 340 14.82 -5.46 -27.77
CA ALA A 340 15.52 -6.75 -27.74
C ALA A 340 14.57 -7.95 -27.63
N GLY A 341 13.42 -7.79 -26.94
CA GLY A 341 12.39 -8.81 -26.84
C GLY A 341 11.63 -9.03 -28.16
N GLU A 342 11.33 -7.96 -28.91
CA GLU A 342 10.70 -8.06 -30.24
C GLU A 342 11.63 -8.75 -31.25
N LEU A 343 12.92 -8.40 -31.22
CA LEU A 343 13.93 -9.06 -32.05
C LEU A 343 14.01 -10.56 -31.76
N GLN A 344 13.99 -10.96 -30.48
CA GLN A 344 14.03 -12.37 -30.10
C GLN A 344 12.75 -13.12 -30.45
N TYR A 345 11.59 -12.49 -30.29
CA TYR A 345 10.33 -13.06 -30.73
C TYR A 345 10.34 -13.33 -32.24
N ARG A 346 10.82 -12.37 -33.04
CA ARG A 346 10.93 -12.52 -34.50
C ARG A 346 11.95 -13.59 -34.90
N LYS A 347 13.10 -13.64 -34.23
CA LYS A 347 14.22 -14.53 -34.61
C LYS A 347 14.03 -15.97 -34.11
N TYR A 348 13.45 -16.16 -32.93
CA TYR A 348 13.43 -17.43 -32.21
C TYR A 348 12.04 -17.86 -31.73
N GLY A 349 11.01 -17.02 -31.85
CA GLY A 349 9.66 -17.30 -31.31
C GLY A 349 9.53 -17.11 -29.79
N LEU A 350 10.57 -16.60 -29.12
CA LEU A 350 10.61 -16.43 -27.67
C LEU A 350 9.86 -15.17 -27.25
N THR A 351 8.93 -15.31 -26.30
CA THR A 351 8.06 -14.21 -25.85
C THR A 351 8.63 -13.41 -24.67
N GLY A 352 9.60 -13.99 -23.94
CA GLY A 352 10.26 -13.36 -22.80
C GLY A 352 9.30 -12.94 -21.70
N ILE A 353 9.61 -11.82 -21.02
CA ILE A 353 8.83 -11.33 -19.88
C ILE A 353 7.36 -11.01 -20.21
N ARG A 354 7.06 -10.64 -21.47
CA ARG A 354 5.68 -10.41 -21.92
C ARG A 354 4.86 -11.71 -21.95
N GLY A 355 5.50 -12.82 -22.35
CA GLY A 355 4.89 -14.15 -22.30
C GLY A 355 4.62 -14.61 -20.87
N GLU A 356 5.63 -14.47 -20.00
CA GLU A 356 5.48 -14.72 -18.56
C GLU A 356 4.33 -13.91 -17.96
N ALA A 357 4.30 -12.59 -18.22
CA ALA A 357 3.26 -11.70 -17.71
C ALA A 357 1.86 -12.11 -18.21
N GLN A 358 1.67 -12.33 -19.51
CA GLN A 358 0.38 -12.77 -20.06
C GLN A 358 -0.07 -14.11 -19.48
N ALA A 359 0.86 -15.02 -19.19
CA ALA A 359 0.59 -16.30 -18.54
C ALA A 359 0.35 -16.19 -17.01
N GLY A 360 0.45 -14.99 -16.43
CA GLY A 360 0.28 -14.75 -14.99
C GLY A 360 1.51 -15.06 -14.13
N TYR A 361 2.71 -14.95 -14.71
CA TYR A 361 4.01 -15.22 -14.06
C TYR A 361 4.15 -16.64 -13.47
N PRO A 362 3.89 -17.70 -14.25
CA PRO A 362 3.94 -19.08 -13.75
C PRO A 362 5.29 -19.42 -13.10
N THR A 363 6.39 -18.88 -13.63
CA THR A 363 7.73 -19.12 -13.06
C THR A 363 7.86 -18.59 -11.63
N VAL A 364 7.26 -17.44 -11.33
CA VAL A 364 7.22 -16.86 -9.99
C VAL A 364 6.33 -17.68 -9.06
N PHE A 365 5.10 -18.00 -9.48
CA PHE A 365 4.13 -18.67 -8.61
C PHE A 365 4.43 -20.15 -8.37
N GLN A 366 5.01 -20.85 -9.36
CA GLN A 366 5.28 -22.30 -9.27
C GLN A 366 6.65 -22.63 -8.68
N TYR A 367 7.65 -21.74 -8.84
CA TYR A 367 9.03 -22.04 -8.44
C TYR A 367 9.61 -21.00 -7.50
N GLY A 368 9.54 -19.70 -7.86
CA GLY A 368 10.16 -18.63 -7.08
C GLY A 368 9.57 -18.49 -5.67
N LEU A 369 8.26 -18.26 -5.58
CA LEU A 369 7.56 -18.01 -4.33
C LEU A 369 7.63 -19.22 -3.38
N PRO A 370 7.39 -20.48 -3.81
CA PRO A 370 7.60 -21.65 -2.96
C PRO A 370 9.03 -21.72 -2.42
N THR A 371 10.05 -21.59 -3.27
CA THR A 371 11.46 -21.64 -2.83
C THR A 371 11.77 -20.57 -1.79
N MET A 372 11.28 -19.35 -1.99
CA MET A 372 11.52 -18.23 -1.07
C MET A 372 10.89 -18.45 0.31
N LEU A 373 9.73 -19.12 0.36
CA LEU A 373 9.02 -19.42 1.61
C LEU A 373 9.56 -20.66 2.33
N GLU A 374 10.03 -21.66 1.58
CA GLU A 374 10.52 -22.93 2.12
C GLU A 374 12.00 -22.89 2.53
N THR A 375 12.80 -22.07 1.86
CA THR A 375 14.22 -21.93 2.21
C THR A 375 14.37 -21.26 3.57
N VAL A 376 15.05 -21.94 4.50
CA VAL A 376 15.35 -21.41 5.83
C VAL A 376 16.76 -20.83 5.86
N GLY A 377 16.95 -19.70 6.53
CA GLY A 377 18.25 -19.10 6.74
C GLY A 377 18.20 -17.57 6.68
N SER A 378 19.35 -16.97 6.44
CA SER A 378 19.46 -15.52 6.23
C SER A 378 18.68 -15.08 4.98
N TRP A 379 18.33 -13.79 4.90
CA TRP A 379 17.78 -13.22 3.66
C TRP A 379 18.66 -13.53 2.44
N ASN A 380 19.98 -13.42 2.59
CA ASN A 380 20.92 -13.75 1.51
C ASN A 380 20.77 -15.21 1.04
N THR A 381 20.70 -16.16 1.99
CA THR A 381 20.48 -17.58 1.68
C THR A 381 19.19 -17.81 0.91
N ARG A 382 18.08 -17.22 1.38
CA ARG A 382 16.76 -17.34 0.73
C ARG A 382 16.78 -16.76 -0.67
N ILE A 383 17.30 -15.54 -0.82
CA ILE A 383 17.38 -14.82 -2.09
C ILE A 383 18.19 -15.60 -3.12
N VAL A 384 19.42 -15.98 -2.79
CA VAL A 384 20.32 -16.64 -3.73
C VAL A 384 19.81 -18.03 -4.11
N GLN A 385 19.22 -18.77 -3.15
CA GLN A 385 18.61 -20.05 -3.46
C GLN A 385 17.43 -19.90 -4.43
N THR A 386 16.56 -18.92 -4.18
CA THR A 386 15.45 -18.58 -5.08
C THR A 386 15.92 -18.09 -6.45
N LEU A 387 17.00 -17.31 -6.51
CA LEU A 387 17.61 -16.87 -7.77
C LEU A 387 18.03 -18.06 -8.62
N LEU A 388 18.71 -19.05 -8.04
CA LEU A 388 19.12 -20.26 -8.74
C LEU A 388 17.91 -21.05 -9.26
N THR A 389 16.89 -21.24 -8.43
CA THR A 389 15.67 -21.93 -8.86
C THR A 389 14.95 -21.18 -9.99
N LEU A 390 14.80 -19.85 -9.88
CA LEU A 390 14.19 -19.05 -10.95
C LEU A 390 15.04 -19.11 -12.23
N ALA A 391 16.36 -18.95 -12.10
CA ALA A 391 17.29 -19.02 -13.22
C ALA A 391 17.13 -20.35 -13.96
N ARG A 392 16.93 -21.46 -13.25
CA ARG A 392 16.72 -22.79 -13.86
C ARG A 392 15.47 -22.87 -14.74
N HIS A 393 14.40 -22.17 -14.38
CA HIS A 393 13.11 -22.23 -15.07
C HIS A 393 12.86 -21.06 -16.02
N THR A 394 13.80 -20.11 -16.11
CA THR A 394 13.66 -18.90 -16.94
C THR A 394 14.42 -19.01 -18.26
N GLU A 395 13.71 -18.71 -19.36
CA GLU A 395 14.31 -18.41 -20.67
C GLU A 395 14.76 -16.94 -20.70
N ASP A 396 15.93 -16.67 -20.12
CA ASP A 396 16.38 -15.29 -19.90
C ASP A 396 16.78 -14.59 -21.21
N SER A 397 15.93 -13.69 -21.68
CA SER A 397 16.19 -12.90 -22.89
C SER A 397 17.45 -12.04 -22.82
N THR A 398 17.86 -11.57 -21.64
CA THR A 398 19.10 -10.78 -21.48
C THR A 398 20.31 -11.67 -21.68
N LEU A 399 20.26 -12.90 -21.17
CA LEU A 399 21.32 -13.89 -21.37
C LEU A 399 21.48 -14.24 -22.85
N ILE A 400 20.37 -14.53 -23.54
CA ILE A 400 20.37 -14.83 -24.99
C ILE A 400 20.94 -13.64 -25.78
N LYS A 401 20.54 -12.41 -25.45
CA LYS A 401 21.03 -11.20 -26.11
C LYS A 401 22.55 -11.07 -25.99
N ARG A 402 23.10 -11.26 -24.78
CA ARG A 402 24.54 -11.10 -24.52
C ARG A 402 25.38 -12.25 -25.08
N ALA A 403 24.83 -13.46 -25.11
CA ALA A 403 25.50 -14.63 -25.69
C ALA A 403 25.38 -14.69 -27.22
N GLY A 404 24.36 -14.05 -27.81
CA GLY A 404 24.07 -14.07 -29.25
C GLY A 404 23.35 -15.33 -29.76
N ASP A 405 23.21 -16.37 -28.93
CA ASP A 405 22.67 -17.68 -29.29
C ASP A 405 21.80 -18.26 -28.14
N PRO A 406 20.54 -18.68 -28.40
CA PRO A 406 19.69 -19.36 -27.43
C PRO A 406 20.28 -20.65 -26.82
N ALA A 407 21.25 -21.31 -27.49
CA ALA A 407 21.92 -22.49 -26.95
C ALA A 407 22.61 -22.24 -25.60
N ILE A 408 22.91 -20.98 -25.25
CA ILE A 408 23.43 -20.59 -23.94
C ILE A 408 22.55 -21.04 -22.78
N LEU A 409 21.23 -21.15 -23.00
CA LEU A 409 20.28 -21.56 -21.97
C LEU A 409 20.57 -22.97 -21.48
N GLN A 410 20.97 -23.89 -22.37
CA GLN A 410 21.32 -25.27 -22.01
C GLN A 410 22.57 -25.32 -21.14
N TRP A 411 23.56 -24.48 -21.45
CA TRP A 411 24.75 -24.33 -20.62
C TRP A 411 24.40 -23.77 -19.24
N LYS A 412 23.61 -22.68 -19.17
CA LYS A 412 23.15 -22.08 -17.91
C LYS A 412 22.37 -23.10 -17.07
N ASP A 413 21.43 -23.84 -17.67
CA ASP A 413 20.66 -24.88 -16.99
C ASP A 413 21.57 -25.93 -16.37
N LYS A 414 22.56 -26.43 -17.12
CA LYS A 414 23.52 -27.41 -16.60
C LYS A 414 24.30 -26.88 -15.39
N GLN A 415 24.81 -25.65 -15.47
CA GLN A 415 25.57 -25.05 -14.36
C GLN A 415 24.71 -24.84 -13.11
N VAL A 416 23.47 -24.36 -13.30
CA VAL A 416 22.52 -24.16 -12.20
C VAL A 416 22.11 -25.51 -11.59
N ASP A 417 21.85 -26.53 -12.41
CA ASP A 417 21.53 -27.89 -11.95
C ASP A 417 22.68 -28.49 -11.12
N GLU A 418 23.94 -28.33 -11.57
CA GLU A 418 25.13 -28.76 -10.81
C GLU A 418 25.24 -28.03 -9.46
N CYS A 419 25.01 -26.72 -9.44
CA CYS A 419 25.03 -25.93 -8.21
C CYS A 419 23.91 -26.35 -7.23
N LEU A 420 22.67 -26.49 -7.72
CA LEU A 420 21.52 -26.90 -6.93
C LEU A 420 21.68 -28.34 -6.40
N ALA A 421 22.18 -29.26 -7.21
CA ALA A 421 22.46 -30.64 -6.80
C ALA A 421 23.52 -30.74 -5.70
N ALA A 422 24.49 -29.82 -5.70
CA ALA A 422 25.46 -29.69 -4.61
C ALA A 422 24.87 -29.01 -3.35
N GLY A 423 23.62 -28.55 -3.39
CA GLY A 423 22.92 -27.88 -2.29
C GLY A 423 22.88 -26.34 -2.38
N GLY A 424 23.24 -25.76 -3.52
CA GLY A 424 23.21 -24.33 -3.77
C GLY A 424 24.02 -23.54 -2.74
N ILE A 425 23.50 -22.39 -2.30
CA ILE A 425 24.17 -21.56 -1.30
C ILE A 425 24.18 -22.18 0.11
N THR A 426 23.38 -23.22 0.36
CA THR A 426 23.25 -23.80 1.70
C THR A 426 24.45 -24.66 2.10
N THR A 427 25.18 -25.22 1.14
CA THR A 427 26.35 -26.08 1.39
C THR A 427 27.66 -25.41 0.98
N ALA A 428 28.78 -25.90 1.49
CA ALA A 428 30.10 -25.40 1.09
C ALA A 428 30.42 -25.72 -0.38
N ALA A 429 30.06 -26.92 -0.85
CA ALA A 429 30.29 -27.34 -2.23
C ALA A 429 29.47 -26.52 -3.23
N GLY A 430 28.19 -26.29 -2.95
CA GLY A 430 27.34 -25.47 -3.81
C GLY A 430 27.77 -24.00 -3.83
N ARG A 431 28.23 -23.45 -2.70
CA ARG A 431 28.84 -22.10 -2.66
C ARG A 431 30.08 -21.96 -3.52
N ALA A 432 30.95 -22.98 -3.57
CA ALA A 432 32.12 -22.97 -4.43
C ALA A 432 31.70 -22.93 -5.91
N LEU A 433 30.79 -23.81 -6.33
CA LEU A 433 30.25 -23.83 -7.70
C LEU A 433 29.54 -22.52 -8.06
N LEU A 434 28.83 -21.91 -7.10
CA LEU A 434 28.15 -20.64 -7.32
C LEU A 434 29.14 -19.49 -7.56
N ASN A 435 30.23 -19.43 -6.80
CA ASN A 435 31.28 -18.44 -7.00
C ASN A 435 31.99 -18.62 -8.35
N ASP A 436 32.24 -19.87 -8.76
CA ASP A 436 32.82 -20.16 -10.07
C ASP A 436 31.86 -19.72 -11.19
N LEU A 437 30.56 -19.95 -11.01
CA LEU A 437 29.52 -19.50 -11.94
C LEU A 437 29.46 -17.97 -12.02
N GLU A 438 29.53 -17.27 -10.89
CA GLU A 438 29.57 -15.80 -10.83
C GLU A 438 30.76 -15.24 -11.63
N GLN A 439 31.96 -15.78 -11.41
CA GLN A 439 33.16 -15.37 -12.14
C GLN A 439 33.03 -15.61 -13.65
N GLU A 440 32.44 -16.73 -14.06
CA GLU A 440 32.25 -17.05 -15.48
C GLU A 440 31.24 -16.09 -16.14
N PHE A 441 30.18 -15.71 -15.43
CA PHE A 441 29.23 -14.69 -15.89
C PHE A 441 29.92 -13.33 -16.07
N SER A 442 30.72 -12.89 -15.09
CA SER A 442 31.48 -11.63 -15.17
C SER A 442 32.50 -11.68 -16.32
N ARG A 443 33.28 -12.76 -16.46
CA ARG A 443 34.29 -12.93 -17.53
C ARG A 443 33.67 -12.85 -18.93
N ARG A 444 32.50 -13.45 -19.12
CA ARG A 444 31.79 -13.48 -20.40
C ARG A 444 30.81 -12.33 -20.59
N HIS A 445 30.74 -11.42 -19.62
CA HIS A 445 29.76 -10.33 -19.56
C HIS A 445 28.32 -10.83 -19.75
N LEU A 446 27.98 -12.03 -19.27
CA LEU A 446 26.62 -12.57 -19.35
C LEU A 446 25.73 -11.92 -18.29
N SER A 447 24.41 -11.93 -18.49
CA SER A 447 23.48 -11.38 -17.51
C SER A 447 22.18 -12.14 -17.41
N LEU A 448 21.71 -12.32 -16.18
CA LEU A 448 20.40 -12.90 -15.84
C LEU A 448 19.34 -11.82 -15.58
N GLY A 449 19.36 -10.73 -16.36
CA GLY A 449 18.47 -9.58 -16.15
C GLY A 449 16.98 -9.92 -16.20
N GLY A 450 16.56 -10.87 -17.05
CA GLY A 450 15.15 -11.31 -17.08
C GLY A 450 14.77 -12.08 -15.80
N THR A 451 15.70 -12.87 -15.26
CA THR A 451 15.54 -13.58 -13.99
C THR A 451 15.49 -12.60 -12.81
N ALA A 452 16.25 -11.51 -12.86
CA ALA A 452 16.20 -10.44 -11.86
C ALA A 452 14.83 -9.75 -11.81
N ASP A 453 14.17 -9.52 -12.96
CA ASP A 453 12.81 -9.00 -12.96
C ASP A 453 11.85 -9.96 -12.21
N LEU A 454 11.98 -11.28 -12.41
CA LEU A 454 11.15 -12.28 -11.74
C LEU A 454 11.45 -12.43 -10.23
N ILE A 455 12.70 -12.25 -9.81
CA ILE A 455 13.04 -12.32 -8.39
C ILE A 455 12.46 -11.12 -7.61
N ILE A 456 12.42 -9.93 -8.23
CA ILE A 456 11.73 -8.75 -7.67
C ILE A 456 10.25 -9.06 -7.43
N LEU A 457 9.56 -9.68 -8.41
CA LEU A 457 8.16 -10.08 -8.26
C LEU A 457 7.99 -11.10 -7.12
N THR A 458 8.92 -12.04 -7.01
CA THR A 458 8.92 -13.04 -5.95
C THR A 458 9.00 -12.38 -4.58
N PHE A 459 9.92 -11.43 -4.38
CA PHE A 459 10.04 -10.69 -3.12
C PHE A 459 8.79 -9.89 -2.79
N PHE A 460 8.24 -9.19 -3.78
CA PHE A 460 7.01 -8.44 -3.59
C PHE A 460 5.87 -9.34 -3.10
N LEU A 461 5.66 -10.50 -3.72
CA LEU A 461 4.62 -11.45 -3.30
C LEU A 461 4.92 -12.11 -1.96
N THR A 462 6.19 -12.41 -1.66
CA THR A 462 6.59 -12.89 -0.33
C THR A 462 6.22 -11.87 0.75
N LEU A 463 6.55 -10.59 0.55
CA LEU A 463 6.22 -9.51 1.49
C LEU A 463 4.71 -9.32 1.62
N VAL A 464 3.96 -9.35 0.50
CA VAL A 464 2.49 -9.30 0.52
C VAL A 464 1.92 -10.49 1.32
N LYS A 465 2.43 -11.70 1.10
CA LYS A 465 1.94 -12.90 1.80
C LYS A 465 2.31 -12.90 3.28
N GLU A 466 3.53 -12.53 3.65
CA GLU A 466 4.02 -12.60 5.03
C GLU A 466 3.50 -11.41 5.87
N GLU A 467 3.44 -10.20 5.31
CA GLU A 467 3.22 -8.98 6.09
C GLU A 467 1.82 -8.36 5.91
N LEU A 468 1.14 -8.60 4.78
CA LEU A 468 -0.22 -8.11 4.53
C LEU A 468 -1.31 -9.13 4.88
N ALA A 469 -1.02 -10.44 4.83
CA ALA A 469 -2.01 -11.49 5.11
C ALA A 469 -2.48 -11.51 6.57
N ASN A 470 -1.66 -11.03 7.51
CA ASN A 470 -2.04 -10.86 8.92
C ASN A 470 -3.05 -9.71 9.15
N GLY A 471 -3.47 -9.04 8.07
CA GLY A 471 -4.46 -7.99 8.06
C GLY A 471 -3.85 -6.58 8.05
N LEU A 472 -4.71 -5.59 8.24
CA LEU A 472 -4.33 -4.20 8.51
C LEU A 472 -3.89 -4.00 9.97
N SER A 473 -3.32 -5.04 10.60
CA SER A 473 -2.80 -4.95 11.94
C SER A 473 -1.63 -3.96 11.93
N ASN A 474 -1.90 -2.74 12.38
CA ASN A 474 -0.88 -1.87 12.93
C ASN A 474 -0.38 -2.58 14.19
N GLU A 475 0.71 -3.33 14.09
CA GLU A 475 1.60 -3.44 15.24
C GLU A 475 2.22 -2.08 15.53
#